data_AF-A0A0Q9KWW6-F1
#
_entry.id   AF-A0A0Q9KWW6-F1
#
_cell.length_a   1.000
_cell.length_b   1.000
_cell.length_c   1.000
_cell.angle_alpha   90.00
_cell.angle_beta   90.00
_cell.angle_gamma   90.00
#
_symmetry.space_group_name_H-M   'P 1'
#
loop_
_entity.id
_entity.type
_entity.pdbx_description
1 polymer ?
#
loop_
_entity_poly.entity_id
_entity_poly.type
_entity_poly.pdbx_seq_one_letter_code
_entity_poly.pdbx_strand_id
1 'polypeptide(L)'
;MIVALYLIFFIVPYADKNGFFNENNVPNYEEVKKYIFLCIPVVIGYILFSSIYIRKTSFLKSLIYPLFIANIYLGFWLSLLAMGGAILWLMIPTIIFPIIALPISFHKGRMKDIQYKFKDE
;
A
#
# COMPACT_ATOMS: atom_id res chain seq x y z
N MET A 1 7.12 -2.13 12.70
CA MET A 1 8.48 -1.76 13.16
C MET A 1 9.56 -2.17 12.16
N ILE A 2 9.72 -3.45 11.83
CA ILE A 2 10.74 -3.94 10.87
C ILE A 2 10.63 -3.27 9.49
N VAL A 3 9.42 -3.11 8.96
CA VAL A 3 9.18 -2.45 7.65
C VAL A 3 9.60 -0.98 7.66
N ALA A 4 9.36 -0.26 8.76
CA ALA A 4 9.76 1.13 8.91
C ALA A 4 11.28 1.28 9.02
N LEU A 5 11.94 0.36 9.75
CA LEU A 5 13.40 0.32 9.82
C LEU A 5 14.01 0.02 8.45
N TYR A 6 13.43 -0.90 7.68
CA TYR A 6 13.90 -1.20 6.32
C TYR A 6 13.77 0.02 5.39
N LEU A 7 12.66 0.76 5.46
CA LEU A 7 12.49 2.02 4.74
C LEU A 7 13.60 3.03 5.08
N ILE A 8 13.84 3.26 6.38
CA ILE A 8 14.80 4.27 6.86
C ILE A 8 16.25 3.91 6.55
N PHE A 9 16.63 2.63 6.69
CA PHE A 9 18.03 2.21 6.56
C PHE A 9 18.43 1.75 5.16
N PHE A 10 17.50 1.34 4.30
CA PHE A 10 17.81 0.82 2.96
C PHE A 10 17.18 1.64 1.84
N ILE A 11 15.87 1.91 1.91
CA ILE A 11 15.16 2.56 0.80
C ILE A 11 15.50 4.05 0.71
N VAL A 12 15.42 4.79 1.81
CA VAL A 12 15.70 6.23 1.84
C VAL A 12 17.16 6.54 1.44
N PRO A 13 18.19 5.84 1.96
CA PRO A 13 19.58 6.09 1.54
C PRO A 13 19.85 5.69 0.09
N TYR A 14 19.15 4.68 -0.43
CA TYR A 14 19.25 4.29 -1.84
C TYR A 14 18.63 5.36 -2.76
N ALA A 15 17.47 5.90 -2.38
CA ALA A 15 16.83 6.99 -3.09
C ALA A 15 17.72 8.24 -3.12
N ASP A 16 18.31 8.59 -1.98
CA ASP A 16 19.18 9.76 -1.87
C ASP A 16 20.45 9.64 -2.72
N LYS A 17 21.15 8.49 -2.63
CA LYS A 17 22.36 8.23 -3.42
C LYS A 17 22.15 8.28 -4.92
N ASN A 18 20.99 7.85 -5.39
CA ASN A 18 20.67 7.79 -6.82
C ASN A 18 19.91 9.03 -7.32
N GLY A 19 19.84 10.08 -6.51
CA GLY A 19 19.29 11.38 -6.92
C GLY A 19 17.76 11.39 -7.03
N PHE A 20 17.05 10.42 -6.46
CA PHE A 20 15.57 10.39 -6.51
C PHE A 20 14.92 11.59 -5.80
N PHE A 21 15.60 12.18 -4.82
CA PHE A 21 15.15 13.41 -4.15
C PHE A 21 15.61 14.71 -4.85
N ASN A 22 16.46 14.62 -5.88
CA ASN A 22 17.01 15.78 -6.56
C ASN A 22 16.22 16.08 -7.84
N GLU A 23 15.52 17.22 -7.86
CA GLU A 23 14.70 17.63 -9.01
C GLU A 23 15.51 17.88 -10.29
N ASN A 24 16.83 18.12 -10.17
CA ASN A 24 17.71 18.39 -11.31
C ASN A 24 18.29 17.14 -11.95
N ASN A 25 18.20 15.98 -11.30
CA ASN A 25 18.76 14.72 -11.79
C ASN A 25 17.66 13.67 -11.88
N VAL A 26 17.24 13.36 -13.11
CA VAL A 26 16.29 12.27 -13.33
C VAL A 26 17.03 10.93 -13.17
N PRO A 27 16.62 10.06 -12.23
CA PRO A 27 17.27 8.78 -12.03
C PRO A 27 17.16 7.90 -13.28
N ASN A 28 18.24 7.18 -13.58
CA ASN A 28 18.29 6.28 -14.73
C ASN A 28 17.26 5.16 -14.58
N TYR A 29 16.69 4.70 -15.69
CA TYR A 29 15.63 3.69 -15.72
C TYR A 29 16.01 2.38 -15.00
N GLU A 30 17.28 1.97 -15.07
CA GLU A 30 17.76 0.80 -14.33
C GLU A 30 17.70 0.98 -12.80
N GLU A 31 18.01 2.19 -12.31
CA GLU A 31 17.92 2.52 -10.89
C GLU A 31 16.47 2.59 -10.43
N VAL A 32 15.56 3.10 -11.27
CA VAL A 32 14.11 3.09 -11.03
C VAL A 32 13.60 1.65 -10.88
N LYS A 33 14.02 0.73 -11.77
CA LYS A 33 13.66 -0.70 -11.67
C LYS A 33 14.15 -1.32 -10.37
N LYS A 34 15.44 -1.15 -10.04
CA LYS A 34 16.02 -1.69 -8.80
C LYS A 34 15.28 -1.16 -7.56
N TYR A 35 14.93 0.13 -7.55
CA TYR A 35 14.14 0.71 -6.47
C TYR A 35 12.76 0.06 -6.34
N ILE A 36 12.06 -0.20 -7.46
CA ILE A 36 10.76 -0.89 -7.44
C ILE A 36 10.91 -2.28 -6.79
N PHE A 37 11.97 -3.02 -7.14
CA PHE A 37 12.25 -4.31 -6.51
C PHE A 37 12.53 -4.18 -5.00
N LEU A 38 13.26 -3.14 -4.58
CA LEU A 38 13.50 -2.84 -3.16
C LEU A 38 12.22 -2.47 -2.40
N CYS A 39 11.17 -1.99 -3.07
CA CYS A 39 9.89 -1.70 -2.45
C CYS A 39 8.99 -2.94 -2.26
N ILE A 40 9.22 -4.03 -3.00
CA ILE A 40 8.39 -5.25 -2.93
C ILE A 40 8.31 -5.81 -1.48
N PRO A 41 9.41 -5.93 -0.72
CA PRO A 41 9.36 -6.38 0.67
C PRO A 41 8.48 -5.51 1.58
N VAL A 42 8.43 -4.20 1.35
CA VAL A 42 7.58 -3.27 2.11
C VAL A 42 6.12 -3.56 1.82
N VAL A 43 5.76 -3.71 0.54
CA VAL A 43 4.40 -4.04 0.12
C VAL A 43 3.96 -5.40 0.67
N ILE A 44 4.82 -6.42 0.58
CA ILE A 44 4.56 -7.74 1.16
C ILE A 44 4.36 -7.65 2.68
N GLY A 45 5.20 -6.86 3.38
CA GLY A 45 5.08 -6.62 4.81
C GLY A 45 3.72 -6.02 5.18
N TYR A 46 3.23 -5.06 4.42
CA TYR A 46 1.89 -4.47 4.61
C TYR A 46 0.77 -5.47 4.30
N ILE A 47 0.90 -6.31 3.27
CA ILE A 47 -0.09 -7.37 2.96
C ILE A 47 -0.18 -8.36 4.13
N LEU A 48 0.97 -8.84 4.64
CA LEU A 48 1.02 -9.77 5.76
C LEU A 48 0.47 -9.15 7.04
N PHE A 49 0.87 -7.92 7.37
CA PHE A 49 0.35 -7.20 8.52
C PHE A 49 -1.17 -7.05 8.44
N SER A 50 -1.68 -6.60 7.30
CA SER A 50 -3.12 -6.45 7.08
C SER A 50 -3.84 -7.79 7.20
N SER A 51 -3.28 -8.87 6.64
CA SER A 51 -3.88 -10.21 6.70
C SER A 51 -3.96 -10.76 8.13
N ILE A 52 -2.91 -10.57 8.93
CA ILE A 52 -2.87 -10.97 10.34
C ILE A 52 -3.88 -10.17 11.16
N TYR A 53 -3.96 -8.86 10.92
CA TYR A 53 -4.86 -7.97 11.66
C TYR A 53 -6.33 -8.28 11.35
N ILE A 54 -6.64 -8.55 10.08
CA ILE A 54 -7.96 -8.97 9.60
C ILE A 54 -8.42 -10.29 10.22
N ARG A 55 -7.49 -11.23 10.44
CA ARG A 55 -7.83 -12.51 11.05
C ARG A 55 -8.18 -12.39 12.55
N LYS A 56 -7.73 -11.32 13.21
CA LYS A 56 -7.99 -11.06 14.64
C LYS A 56 -9.20 -10.17 14.91
N THR A 57 -9.67 -9.40 13.93
CA THR A 57 -10.83 -8.51 14.11
C THR A 57 -12.15 -9.24 13.81
N SER A 58 -12.97 -9.48 14.83
CA SER A 58 -14.36 -10.00 14.70
C SER A 58 -15.37 -8.90 14.29
N PHE A 59 -14.91 -7.86 13.61
CA PHE A 59 -15.74 -6.72 13.21
C PHE A 59 -16.48 -7.05 11.89
N LEU A 60 -17.57 -6.34 11.58
CA LEU A 60 -18.36 -6.54 10.37
C LEU A 60 -17.46 -6.71 9.12
N LYS A 61 -17.67 -7.78 8.33
CA LYS A 61 -16.84 -8.09 7.15
C LYS A 61 -16.93 -6.97 6.10
N SER A 62 -18.00 -6.18 6.12
CA SER A 62 -18.16 -4.93 5.35
C SER A 62 -17.06 -3.91 5.58
N LEU A 63 -16.46 -3.84 6.77
CA LEU A 63 -15.40 -2.90 7.08
C LEU A 63 -14.00 -3.51 6.92
N ILE A 64 -13.89 -4.83 7.04
CA ILE A 64 -12.63 -5.58 6.90
C ILE A 64 -12.04 -5.45 5.49
N TYR A 65 -12.86 -5.66 4.45
CA TYR A 65 -12.36 -5.61 3.06
C TYR A 65 -11.87 -4.20 2.65
N PRO A 66 -12.57 -3.10 2.96
CA PRO A 66 -12.06 -1.75 2.77
C PRO A 66 -10.78 -1.46 3.56
N LEU A 67 -10.71 -1.89 4.82
CA LEU A 67 -9.52 -1.71 5.65
C LEU A 67 -8.30 -2.44 5.07
N PHE A 68 -8.48 -3.62 4.46
CA PHE A 68 -7.41 -4.33 3.76
C PHE A 68 -6.85 -3.51 2.60
N ILE A 69 -7.74 -3.02 1.75
CA ILE A 69 -7.38 -2.25 0.56
C ILE A 69 -6.72 -0.93 0.96
N ALA A 70 -7.27 -0.25 1.97
CA ALA A 70 -6.69 0.98 2.51
C ALA A 70 -5.26 0.75 3.04
N ASN A 71 -5.00 -0.34 3.76
CA ASN A 71 -3.66 -0.63 4.26
C ASN A 71 -2.65 -0.99 3.17
N ILE A 72 -3.05 -1.77 2.16
CA ILE A 72 -2.20 -2.04 0.99
C ILE A 72 -1.87 -0.73 0.27
N TYR A 73 -2.88 0.12 0.10
CA TYR A 73 -2.71 1.43 -0.53
C TYR A 73 -1.77 2.33 0.25
N LEU A 74 -1.90 2.39 1.58
CA LEU A 74 -0.98 3.14 2.44
C LEU A 74 0.46 2.62 2.36
N GLY A 75 0.66 1.30 2.31
CA GLY A 75 2.00 0.71 2.15
C GLY A 75 2.64 1.06 0.80
N PHE A 76 1.84 1.07 -0.27
CA PHE A 76 2.26 1.53 -1.58
C PHE A 76 2.63 3.03 -1.57
N TRP A 77 1.83 3.86 -0.90
CA TRP A 77 2.09 5.30 -0.76
C TRP A 77 3.35 5.61 0.02
N LEU A 78 3.59 4.92 1.13
CA LEU A 78 4.82 5.06 1.89
C LEU A 78 6.06 4.69 1.08
N SER A 79 5.94 3.69 0.20
CA SER A 79 7.02 3.26 -0.70
C SER A 79 7.32 4.30 -1.79
N LEU A 80 6.27 4.96 -2.32
CA LEU A 80 6.39 6.03 -3.31
C LEU A 80 6.90 7.34 -2.72
N LEU A 81 6.50 7.70 -1.49
CA LEU A 81 6.97 8.91 -0.80
C LEU A 81 8.49 8.89 -0.58
N ALA A 82 9.07 7.72 -0.36
CA ALA A 82 10.52 7.56 -0.23
C ALA A 82 11.28 7.76 -1.56
N MET A 83 10.59 7.99 -2.68
CA MET A 83 11.15 8.07 -4.02
C MET A 83 11.25 9.51 -4.56
N GLY A 84 10.86 10.53 -3.79
CA GLY A 84 11.06 11.95 -4.13
C GLY A 84 10.21 12.53 -5.29
N GLY A 85 10.38 13.84 -5.52
CA GLY A 85 9.41 14.77 -6.15
C GLY A 85 8.84 14.41 -7.54
N ALA A 86 9.57 13.67 -8.38
CA ALA A 86 9.09 13.31 -9.71
C ALA A 86 8.07 12.15 -9.70
N ILE A 87 8.16 11.26 -8.72
CA ILE A 87 7.30 10.07 -8.60
C ILE A 87 6.06 10.36 -7.76
N LEU A 88 6.03 11.48 -7.03
CA LEU A 88 4.80 12.04 -6.47
C LEU A 88 3.72 12.26 -7.55
N TRP A 89 4.12 12.54 -8.80
CA TRP A 89 3.16 12.67 -9.90
C TRP A 89 2.47 11.36 -10.28
N LEU A 90 3.09 10.20 -10.03
CA LEU A 90 2.45 8.88 -10.17
C LEU A 90 1.41 8.62 -9.06
N MET A 91 1.38 9.45 -8.01
CA MET A 91 0.36 9.35 -6.95
C MET A 91 -1.01 9.84 -7.42
N ILE A 92 -1.03 10.78 -8.37
CA ILE A 92 -2.27 11.33 -8.94
C ILE A 92 -3.07 10.25 -9.70
N PRO A 93 -2.52 9.50 -10.67
CA PRO A 93 -3.28 8.44 -11.34
C PRO A 93 -3.56 7.25 -10.41
N THR A 94 -2.71 6.99 -9.42
CA THR A 94 -2.92 5.86 -8.50
C THR A 94 -4.01 6.12 -7.44
N ILE A 95 -4.45 7.38 -7.25
CA ILE A 95 -5.64 7.75 -6.45
C ILE A 95 -6.96 7.20 -7.02
N ILE A 96 -7.02 6.93 -8.32
CA ILE A 96 -8.21 6.36 -8.95
C ILE A 96 -8.49 4.95 -8.41
N PHE A 97 -7.43 4.20 -8.09
CA PHE A 97 -7.54 2.83 -7.60
C PHE A 97 -8.30 2.70 -6.28
N PRO A 98 -7.96 3.39 -5.17
CA PRO A 98 -8.72 3.32 -3.93
C PRO A 98 -10.12 3.93 -4.06
N ILE A 99 -10.30 4.96 -4.90
CA ILE A 99 -11.62 5.58 -5.13
C ILE A 99 -12.62 4.54 -5.66
N ILE A 100 -12.17 3.61 -6.51
CA ILE A 100 -13.01 2.54 -7.06
C ILE A 100 -13.02 1.32 -6.13
N ALA A 101 -11.85 0.92 -5.63
CA ALA A 101 -11.68 -0.32 -4.88
C ALA A 101 -12.32 -0.29 -3.49
N LEU A 102 -12.32 0.86 -2.80
CA LEU A 102 -12.96 1.01 -1.49
C LEU A 102 -14.49 0.80 -1.55
N PRO A 103 -15.26 1.48 -2.42
CA PRO A 103 -16.70 1.23 -2.54
C PRO A 103 -17.02 -0.22 -2.93
N ILE A 104 -16.29 -0.80 -3.89
CA ILE A 104 -16.52 -2.19 -4.33
C ILE A 104 -16.26 -3.16 -3.17
N SER A 105 -15.17 -2.97 -2.43
CA SER A 105 -14.83 -3.82 -1.29
C SER A 105 -15.82 -3.69 -0.14
N PHE A 106 -16.34 -2.49 0.10
CA PHE A 106 -17.38 -2.25 1.09
C PHE A 106 -18.67 -2.95 0.69
N HIS A 107 -19.09 -2.84 -0.58
CA HIS A 107 -20.29 -3.50 -1.08
C HIS A 107 -20.18 -5.01 -1.00
N LYS A 108 -19.03 -5.58 -1.40
CA LYS A 108 -18.74 -7.01 -1.30
C LYS A 108 -18.76 -7.51 0.15
N GLY A 109 -18.21 -6.74 1.08
CA GLY A 109 -18.26 -7.09 2.49
C GLY A 109 -19.68 -6.97 3.09
N ARG A 110 -20.47 -5.97 2.67
CA ARG A 110 -21.89 -5.86 3.05
C ARG A 110 -22.73 -7.05 2.58
N MET A 111 -22.54 -7.51 1.34
CA MET A 111 -23.23 -8.71 0.84
C MET A 111 -22.91 -9.94 1.70
N LYS A 112 -21.65 -10.11 2.09
CA LYS A 112 -21.24 -11.21 2.96
C LYS A 112 -21.79 -11.10 4.38
N ASP A 113 -21.88 -9.89 4.94
CA ASP A 113 -22.51 -9.68 6.24
C ASP A 113 -24.02 -10.01 6.22
N ILE A 114 -24.72 -9.62 5.15
CA ILE A 114 -26.15 -9.95 4.98
C ILE A 114 -26.36 -11.48 4.89
N GLN A 115 -25.55 -12.18 4.10
CA GLN A 115 -25.65 -13.63 3.97
C GLN A 115 -25.36 -14.38 5.28
N TYR A 116 -24.48 -13.85 6.14
CA TYR A 116 -24.24 -14.43 7.46
C TYR A 116 -25.44 -14.18 8.39
N LYS A 117 -26.05 -13.00 8.35
CA LYS A 117 -27.23 -12.67 9.16
C LYS A 117 -28.44 -13.55 8.83
N PHE A 118 -28.62 -13.95 7.58
CA PHE A 118 -29.68 -14.88 7.13
C PHE A 118 -29.35 -16.36 7.33
N LYS A 119 -28.17 -16.70 7.85
CA LYS A 119 -27.75 -18.09 8.11
C LYS A 119 -27.90 -18.50 9.57
N ASP A 120 -28.09 -17.52 10.44
CA ASP A 120 -28.27 -17.68 11.89
C ASP A 120 -29.76 -17.54 12.31
N GLU A 121 -30.68 -17.39 11.33
CA GLU A 121 -32.15 -17.57 11.45
C GLU A 121 -32.56 -18.92 10.83
#